data_AF-A0A9X3DPQ8-F1
#
_entry.id   AF-A0A9X3DPQ8-F1
#
_cell.length_a   1.000
_cell.length_b   1.000
_cell.length_c   1.000
_cell.angle_alpha   90.00
_cell.angle_beta   90.00
_cell.angle_gamma   90.00
#
_symmetry.space_group_name_H-M   'P 1'
#
loop_
_entity.id
_entity.type
_entity.pdbx_description
1 polymer ?
#
loop_
_entity_poly.entity_id
_entity_poly.type
_entity_poly.pdbx_seq_one_letter_code
_entity_poly.pdbx_strand_id
1 'polypeptide(L)'
;MIQYIKNNFPMIVLLIIVIGGLGYPFYSGKWVVAPKLNEIDAKCYGIDVPDDIPYGRSEYFCSCMRMLHNKKDNSGINYCKNLIDKEKK
;
A
#
# COMPACT_ATOMS: atom_id res chain seq x y z
N MET A 1 -3.63 -45.39 -10.11
CA MET A 1 -3.60 -44.07 -9.44
C MET A 1 -2.38 -43.21 -9.83
N ILE A 2 -1.15 -43.74 -9.79
CA ILE A 2 0.08 -42.96 -10.09
C ILE A 2 0.12 -42.41 -11.53
N GLN A 3 -0.39 -43.16 -12.51
CA GLN A 3 -0.41 -42.77 -13.92
C GLN A 3 -1.35 -41.57 -14.20
N TYR A 4 -2.43 -41.45 -13.43
CA TYR A 4 -3.40 -40.36 -13.55
C TYR A 4 -2.83 -39.02 -13.05
N ILE A 5 -1.99 -39.07 -12.01
CA ILE A 5 -1.27 -37.91 -11.46
C ILE A 5 -0.23 -37.42 -12.47
N LYS A 6 0.49 -38.33 -13.15
CA LYS A 6 1.48 -37.98 -14.18
C LYS A 6 0.86 -37.31 -15.41
N ASN A 7 -0.31 -37.79 -15.87
CA ASN A 7 -0.94 -37.25 -17.07
C ASN A 7 -1.59 -35.87 -16.85
N ASN A 8 -2.02 -35.58 -15.61
CA ASN A 8 -2.64 -34.30 -15.23
C ASN A 8 -1.69 -33.37 -14.47
N PHE A 9 -0.42 -33.76 -14.29
CA PHE A 9 0.62 -32.97 -13.63
C PHE A 9 0.71 -31.52 -14.15
N PRO A 10 0.72 -31.25 -15.47
CA PRO A 10 0.74 -29.86 -15.95
C PRO A 10 -0.49 -29.07 -15.52
N MET A 11 -1.66 -29.71 -15.44
CA MET A 11 -2.90 -29.06 -14.99
C MET A 11 -2.86 -28.74 -13.48
N ILE A 12 -2.36 -29.67 -12.67
CA ILE A 12 -2.21 -29.47 -11.22
C ILE A 12 -1.23 -28.33 -10.91
N VAL A 13 -0.10 -28.28 -11.62
CA VAL A 13 0.88 -27.18 -11.48
C VAL A 13 0.25 -25.84 -11.84
N LEU A 14 -0.54 -25.79 -12.92
CA LEU A 14 -1.25 -24.57 -13.33
C LEU A 14 -2.23 -24.10 -12.26
N LEU A 15 -2.96 -25.04 -11.65
CA LEU A 15 -3.91 -24.76 -10.56
C LEU A 15 -3.20 -24.17 -9.33
N ILE A 16 -2.02 -24.71 -8.97
CA ILE A 16 -1.20 -24.18 -7.87
C ILE A 16 -0.69 -22.77 -8.19
N ILE A 17 -0.27 -22.50 -9.43
CA ILE A 17 0.20 -21.17 -9.85
C ILE A 17 -0.95 -20.16 -9.76
N VAL A 18 -2.16 -20.53 -10.20
CA VAL A 18 -3.34 -19.64 -10.14
C VAL A 18 -3.74 -19.36 -8.70
N ILE A 19 -3.84 -20.38 -7.84
CA ILE A 19 -4.19 -20.20 -6.42
C ILE A 19 -3.10 -19.42 -5.70
N GLY A 20 -1.83 -19.73 -5.96
CA GLY A 20 -0.69 -19.03 -5.38
C GLY A 20 -0.64 -17.56 -5.81
N GLY A 21 -0.80 -17.28 -7.10
CA GLY A 21 -0.80 -15.92 -7.64
C GLY A 21 -1.97 -15.07 -7.14
N LEU A 22 -3.17 -15.65 -7.03
CA LEU A 22 -4.34 -14.95 -6.50
C LEU A 22 -4.31 -14.82 -4.98
N GLY A 23 -3.79 -15.80 -4.25
CA GLY A 23 -3.73 -15.80 -2.79
C GLY A 23 -2.57 -14.99 -2.19
N TYR A 24 -1.46 -14.87 -2.91
CA TYR A 24 -0.27 -14.11 -2.50
C TYR A 24 -0.55 -12.66 -2.06
N PRO A 25 -1.34 -11.84 -2.80
CA PRO A 25 -1.64 -10.47 -2.37
C PRO A 25 -2.45 -10.40 -1.08
N PHE A 26 -3.35 -11.37 -0.83
CA PHE A 26 -4.14 -11.42 0.41
C PHE A 26 -3.31 -11.86 1.62
N TYR A 27 -2.34 -12.78 1.44
CA TYR A 27 -1.51 -13.26 2.55
C TYR A 27 -0.35 -12.32 2.89
N SER A 28 0.29 -11.73 1.88
CA SER A 28 1.48 -10.90 2.09
C SER A 28 1.17 -9.43 2.38
N GLY A 29 -0.07 -8.97 2.11
CA GLY A 29 -0.44 -7.56 2.13
C GLY A 29 0.28 -6.71 1.07
N LYS A 30 1.11 -7.34 0.24
CA LYS A 30 1.86 -6.70 -0.85
C LYS A 30 1.19 -7.05 -2.16
N TRP A 31 0.49 -6.07 -2.73
CA TRP A 31 -0.02 -6.19 -4.08
C TRP A 31 1.16 -6.25 -5.06
N VAL A 32 1.17 -7.26 -5.94
CA VAL A 32 2.18 -7.40 -7.03
C VAL A 32 2.10 -6.21 -7.99
N VAL A 33 0.94 -5.57 -8.05
CA VAL A 33 0.73 -4.33 -8.79
C VAL A 33 0.91 -3.18 -7.80
N ALA A 34 1.84 -2.26 -8.09
CA ALA A 34 1.97 -1.04 -7.30
C ALA A 34 0.59 -0.36 -7.22
N PRO A 35 0.15 0.10 -6.02
CA PRO A 35 -1.09 0.86 -5.91
C PRO A 35 -1.04 2.01 -6.90
N LYS A 36 -2.12 2.23 -7.66
CA LYS A 36 -2.12 3.28 -8.67
C LYS A 36 -1.86 4.60 -7.94
N LEU A 37 -0.90 5.40 -8.43
CA LEU A 37 -0.61 6.76 -7.93
C LEU A 37 -1.91 7.55 -7.68
N ASN A 38 -2.90 7.38 -8.55
CA ASN A 38 -4.21 8.00 -8.47
C ASN A 38 -4.98 7.71 -7.15
N GLU A 39 -4.79 6.56 -6.51
CA GLU A 39 -5.42 6.26 -5.21
C GLU A 39 -4.76 7.02 -4.06
N ILE A 40 -3.45 7.25 -4.14
CA ILE A 40 -2.69 8.01 -3.15
C ILE A 40 -2.94 9.51 -3.33
N ASP A 41 -2.93 9.99 -4.58
CA ASP A 41 -3.27 11.37 -4.94
C ASP A 41 -4.74 11.69 -4.60
N ALA A 42 -5.68 10.74 -4.76
CA ALA A 42 -7.07 10.94 -4.34
C ALA A 42 -7.22 11.04 -2.81
N LYS A 43 -6.42 10.30 -2.04
CA LYS A 43 -6.41 10.39 -0.56
C LYS A 43 -5.77 11.70 -0.09
N CYS A 44 -4.80 12.22 -0.83
CA CYS A 44 -4.08 13.47 -0.57
C CYS A 44 -4.63 14.69 -1.33
N TYR A 45 -5.79 14.59 -1.98
CA TYR A 45 -6.27 15.61 -2.90
C TYR A 45 -6.40 16.98 -2.23
N GLY A 46 -5.61 17.96 -2.69
CA GLY A 46 -5.55 19.32 -2.13
C GLY A 46 -4.69 19.49 -0.86
N ILE A 47 -3.72 18.60 -0.64
CA ILE A 47 -2.70 18.67 0.40
C ILE A 47 -1.33 18.53 -0.27
N ASP A 48 -0.50 19.58 -0.20
CA ASP A 48 0.90 19.49 -0.64
C ASP A 48 1.69 18.66 0.38
N VAL A 49 2.19 17.51 -0.06
CA VAL A 49 3.03 16.62 0.75
C VAL A 49 4.49 17.07 0.61
N PRO A 50 5.20 17.34 1.71
CA PRO A 50 6.63 17.66 1.65
C PRO A 50 7.47 16.50 1.10
N ASP A 51 8.48 16.83 0.27
CA ASP A 51 9.36 15.84 -0.38
C ASP A 51 10.14 14.95 0.60
N ASP A 52 10.29 15.38 1.86
CA ASP A 52 10.96 14.64 2.92
C ASP A 52 10.11 13.51 3.54
N ILE A 53 8.81 13.45 3.21
CA ILE A 53 7.94 12.33 3.62
C ILE A 53 8.10 11.19 2.61
N PRO A 54 8.54 9.98 3.03
CA PRO A 54 8.67 8.86 2.11
C PRO A 54 7.32 8.47 1.53
N TYR A 55 7.31 8.07 0.26
CA TYR A 55 6.08 7.72 -0.49
C TYR A 55 5.21 6.68 0.22
N GLY A 56 5.80 5.71 0.91
CA GLY A 56 5.06 4.71 1.70
C GLY A 56 4.35 5.26 2.94
N ARG A 57 4.55 6.54 3.30
CA ARG A 57 3.91 7.21 4.44
C ARG A 57 3.14 8.48 4.09
N SER A 58 3.09 8.85 2.81
CA SER A 58 2.31 10.00 2.33
C SER A 58 0.83 9.87 2.71
N GLU A 59 0.27 8.66 2.69
CA GLU A 59 -1.12 8.42 3.09
C GLU A 59 -1.41 8.80 4.55
N TYR A 60 -0.51 8.45 5.47
CA TYR A 60 -0.63 8.82 6.89
C TYR A 60 -0.51 10.33 7.09
N PHE A 61 0.40 10.97 6.35
CA PHE A 61 0.57 12.42 6.36
C PHE A 61 -0.70 13.13 5.90
N CYS A 62 -1.26 12.70 4.78
CA CYS A 62 -2.48 13.28 4.23
C CYS A 62 -3.69 13.06 5.14
N SER A 63 -3.78 11.90 5.79
CA SER A 63 -4.83 11.62 6.78
C SER A 63 -4.73 12.57 7.98
N CYS A 64 -3.51 12.80 8.49
CA CYS A 64 -3.26 13.76 9.57
C CYS A 64 -3.61 15.20 9.16
N MET A 65 -3.16 15.63 7.98
CA MET A 65 -3.45 16.97 7.44
C MET A 65 -4.95 17.19 7.19
N ARG A 66 -5.68 16.13 6.80
CA ARG A 66 -7.13 16.18 6.61
C ARG A 66 -7.88 16.31 7.94
N MET A 67 -7.41 15.67 9.00
CA MET A 67 -7.95 15.87 10.36
C MET A 67 -7.74 17.29 10.87
N LEU A 68 -6.67 17.96 10.45
CA LEU A 68 -6.32 19.32 10.84
C LEU A 68 -7.07 20.40 10.04
N HIS A 69 -8.29 20.15 9.55
CA HIS A 69 -9.13 21.01 8.67
C HIS A 69 -8.90 22.55 8.72
N ASN A 70 -8.62 23.15 9.88
CA ASN A 70 -8.44 24.60 10.08
C ASN A 70 -6.97 25.08 10.27
N LYS A 71 -5.97 24.19 10.28
CA LYS A 71 -4.55 24.49 10.49
C LYS A 71 -3.67 23.88 9.39
N LYS A 72 -3.96 24.22 8.13
CA LYS A 72 -3.07 23.94 6.98
C LYS A 72 -1.86 24.89 6.92
N ASP A 73 -1.41 25.36 8.07
CA ASP A 73 -0.23 26.21 8.18
C ASP A 73 1.03 25.36 8.43
N ASN A 74 2.18 26.01 8.48
CA ASN A 74 3.46 25.34 8.78
C ASN A 74 3.44 24.62 10.15
N SER A 75 2.54 25.00 11.07
CA SER A 75 2.41 24.34 12.37
C SER A 75 1.74 22.97 12.24
N GLY A 76 0.70 22.85 11.42
CA GLY A 76 0.03 21.58 11.12
C GLY A 76 0.93 20.62 10.35
N ILE A 77 1.67 21.13 9.36
CA ILE A 77 2.64 20.35 8.59
C ILE A 77 3.72 19.76 9.52
N ASN A 78 4.35 20.60 10.36
CA ASN A 78 5.37 20.15 11.30
C ASN A 78 4.81 19.18 12.35
N TYR A 79 3.57 19.37 12.79
CA TYR A 79 2.91 18.45 13.71
C TYR A 79 2.73 17.06 13.09
N CYS A 80 2.18 16.98 11.88
CA CYS A 80 1.98 15.70 11.17
C CYS A 80 3.31 15.03 10.82
N LYS A 81 4.31 15.80 10.40
CA LYS A 81 5.66 15.31 10.15
C LYS A 81 6.28 14.69 11.40
N ASN A 82 6.20 15.37 12.54
CA ASN A 82 6.73 14.87 13.82
C ASN A 82 6.03 13.60 14.30
N LEU A 83 4.73 13.44 14.04
CA LEU A 83 4.02 12.20 14.36
C LEU A 83 4.54 11.03 13.54
N ILE A 84 4.75 11.25 12.24
CA ILE A 84 5.28 10.23 11.35
C ILE A 84 6.71 9.86 11.74
N ASP A 85 7.57 10.84 12.03
CA ASP A 85 8.94 10.56 12.45
C ASP A 85 9.01 9.82 13.80
N LYS A 86 8.06 10.05 14.72
CA LYS A 86 7.98 9.30 15.98
C LYS A 86 7.61 7.83 15.78
N GLU A 87 6.77 7.50 14.80
CA GLU A 87 6.47 6.10 14.42
C GLU A 87 7.59 5.44 13.60
N LYS A 88 8.68 6.16 13.31
CA LYS A 88 9.88 5.61 12.64
C LYS A 88 10.87 4.98 13.63
N LYS A 89 10.68 5.19 14.94
CA LYS A 89 11.54 4.70 16.02
C LYS A 89 10.91 3.51 16.72
#